data_AF-A0A4Q5QGG7-F1
#
_entry.id   AF-A0A4Q5QGG7-F1
#
_cell.length_a   1.000
_cell.length_b   1.000
_cell.length_c   1.000
_cell.angle_alpha   90.00
_cell.angle_beta   90.00
_cell.angle_gamma   90.00
#
_symmetry.space_group_name_H-M   'P 1'
#
loop_
_entity.id
_entity.type
_entity.pdbx_description
1 polymer ?
#
loop_
_entity_poly.entity_id
_entity_poly.type
_entity_poly.pdbx_seq_one_letter_code
_entity_poly.pdbx_strand_id
1 'polypeptide(L)'
;IKVFPELASVRIDYCWGGMVDMTQNRLPRAGERDGVFYSMGYSGHGTQMTTLMGTAMAEVMDGKTEHNPWHGDAWSAIPGHFGKPWFLPFVGAYYRYLAWKR
;
A
#
# COMPACT_ATOMS: atom_id res chain seq x y z
N ILE A 1 -13.48 -24.26 10.55
CA ILE A 1 -13.49 -23.36 9.37
C ILE A 1 -14.95 -22.98 9.11
N LYS A 2 -15.31 -21.68 9.06
CA LYS A 2 -16.72 -21.23 8.93
C LYS A 2 -17.16 -20.98 7.49
N VAL A 3 -16.22 -20.64 6.59
CA VAL A 3 -16.54 -20.24 5.20
C VAL A 3 -16.46 -21.43 4.24
N PHE A 4 -15.45 -22.30 4.38
CA PHE A 4 -15.24 -23.49 3.54
C PHE A 4 -15.03 -24.74 4.40
N PRO A 5 -16.11 -25.33 4.94
CA PRO A 5 -16.02 -26.49 5.83
C PRO A 5 -15.36 -27.72 5.19
N GLU A 6 -15.45 -27.87 3.87
CA GLU A 6 -14.88 -29.01 3.13
C GLU A 6 -13.35 -29.04 3.22
N LEU A 7 -12.73 -27.89 3.47
CA LEU A 7 -11.27 -27.75 3.62
C LEU A 7 -10.79 -28.01 5.05
N ALA A 8 -11.65 -28.43 5.98
CA ALA A 8 -11.31 -28.56 7.41
C ALA A 8 -10.15 -29.53 7.70
N SER A 9 -9.99 -30.57 6.89
CA SER A 9 -8.93 -31.58 7.03
C SER A 9 -7.74 -31.37 6.09
N VAL A 10 -7.81 -30.36 5.21
CA VAL A 10 -6.75 -30.07 4.23
C VAL A 10 -5.57 -29.41 4.94
N ARG A 11 -4.37 -29.91 4.70
CA ARG A 11 -3.14 -29.31 5.24
C ARG A 11 -2.72 -28.09 4.43
N ILE A 12 -2.10 -27.12 5.08
CA ILE A 12 -1.44 -25.99 4.41
C ILE A 12 -0.04 -26.44 4.03
N ASP A 13 0.25 -26.58 2.73
CA ASP A 13 1.58 -26.96 2.26
C ASP A 13 2.56 -25.79 2.21
N TYR A 14 2.06 -24.56 2.00
CA TYR A 14 2.88 -23.35 1.92
C TYR A 14 2.19 -22.14 2.54
N CYS A 15 2.98 -21.28 3.17
CA CYS A 15 2.56 -19.98 3.66
C CYS A 15 3.68 -18.98 3.42
N TRP A 16 3.33 -17.78 2.96
CA TRP A 16 4.27 -16.68 2.81
C TRP A 16 3.67 -15.40 3.35
N GLY A 17 4.56 -14.53 3.78
CA GLY A 17 4.24 -13.16 4.18
C GLY A 17 5.16 -12.20 3.47
N GLY A 18 4.78 -10.93 3.50
CA GLY A 18 5.57 -9.85 2.94
C GLY A 18 5.21 -8.53 3.60
N MET A 19 6.06 -7.54 3.40
CA MET A 19 5.75 -6.17 3.79
C MET A 19 4.85 -5.54 2.72
N VAL A 20 3.85 -4.79 3.17
CA VAL A 20 3.01 -3.97 2.30
C VAL A 20 3.30 -2.52 2.62
N ASP A 21 3.72 -1.77 1.61
CA ASP A 21 3.83 -0.33 1.70
C ASP A 21 2.42 0.29 1.71
N MET A 22 2.15 1.10 2.73
CA MET A 22 0.82 1.61 3.06
C MET A 22 0.83 3.11 3.28
N THR A 23 -0.11 3.79 2.63
CA THR A 23 -0.36 5.22 2.81
C THR A 23 -1.49 5.44 3.82
N GLN A 24 -1.59 6.66 4.35
CA GLN A 24 -2.57 6.99 5.39
C GLN A 24 -4.03 6.81 4.91
N ASN A 25 -4.31 7.19 3.67
CA ASN A 25 -5.63 7.06 3.05
C ASN A 25 -5.79 5.76 2.24
N ARG A 26 -4.78 4.89 2.23
CA ARG A 26 -4.71 3.64 1.46
C ARG A 26 -4.82 3.81 -0.07
N LEU A 27 -4.50 4.99 -0.58
CA LEU A 27 -4.41 5.28 -2.01
C LEU A 27 -2.94 5.36 -2.45
N PRO A 28 -2.60 5.00 -3.69
CA PRO A 28 -1.25 5.17 -4.23
C PRO A 28 -0.76 6.61 -4.18
N ARG A 29 0.57 6.79 -4.20
CA ARG A 29 1.23 8.08 -4.37
C ARG A 29 2.14 8.02 -5.58
N ALA A 30 2.00 9.00 -6.48
CA ALA A 30 2.85 9.12 -7.65
C ALA A 30 3.10 10.58 -7.99
N GLY A 31 4.33 10.91 -8.37
CA GLY A 31 4.72 12.27 -8.67
C GLY A 31 6.22 12.40 -8.86
N GLU A 32 6.72 13.63 -8.73
CA GLU A 32 8.13 13.98 -8.82
C GLU A 32 8.54 14.73 -7.55
N ARG A 33 9.77 14.48 -7.09
CA ARG A 33 10.40 15.25 -6.03
C ARG A 33 11.89 15.38 -6.33
N ASP A 34 12.38 16.62 -6.47
CA ASP A 34 13.80 16.92 -6.68
C ASP A 34 14.40 16.13 -7.88
N GLY A 35 13.65 16.04 -8.99
CA GLY A 35 14.04 15.26 -10.18
C GLY A 35 13.85 13.74 -10.07
N VAL A 36 13.36 13.24 -8.93
CA VAL A 36 13.07 11.82 -8.73
C VAL A 36 11.58 11.55 -8.93
N PHE A 37 11.26 10.81 -9.98
CA PHE A 37 9.91 10.31 -10.22
C PHE A 37 9.64 9.08 -9.36
N TYR A 38 8.49 9.04 -8.72
CA TYR A 38 8.09 7.95 -7.84
C TYR A 38 6.67 7.48 -8.14
N SER A 39 6.42 6.19 -7.88
CA SER A 39 5.10 5.58 -7.84
C SER A 39 5.12 4.46 -6.81
N MET A 40 4.47 4.68 -5.66
CA MET A 40 4.56 3.80 -4.50
C MET A 40 3.33 3.89 -3.59
N GLY A 41 3.36 3.24 -2.42
CA GLY A 41 2.26 3.33 -1.47
C GLY A 41 0.97 2.64 -1.93
N TYR A 42 1.06 1.64 -2.81
CA TYR A 42 -0.11 0.99 -3.43
C TYR A 42 -1.06 0.29 -2.44
N SER A 43 -0.70 0.14 -1.16
CA SER A 43 -1.60 -0.25 -0.08
C SER A 43 -2.37 -1.55 -0.35
N GLY A 44 -1.71 -2.52 -0.97
CA GLY A 44 -2.29 -3.83 -1.33
C GLY A 44 -2.85 -3.93 -2.74
N HIS A 45 -2.84 -2.86 -3.53
CA HIS A 45 -3.34 -2.84 -4.92
C HIS A 45 -2.23 -2.92 -5.98
N GLY A 46 -0.98 -3.18 -5.57
CA GLY A 46 0.20 -3.05 -6.43
C GLY A 46 0.18 -3.95 -7.67
N THR A 47 -0.31 -5.18 -7.56
CA THR A 47 -0.30 -6.15 -8.68
C THR A 47 -0.95 -5.62 -9.95
N GLN A 48 -2.05 -4.87 -9.82
CA GLN A 48 -2.76 -4.30 -10.97
C GLN A 48 -2.33 -2.84 -11.21
N MET A 49 -2.23 -2.05 -10.13
CA MET A 49 -1.99 -0.61 -10.24
C MET A 49 -0.57 -0.27 -10.69
N THR A 50 0.44 -1.04 -10.31
CA THR A 50 1.83 -0.76 -10.67
C THR A 50 2.05 -0.86 -12.19
N THR A 51 1.40 -1.80 -12.87
CA THR A 51 1.48 -1.92 -14.33
C THR A 51 0.93 -0.69 -15.04
N LEU A 52 -0.27 -0.25 -14.63
CA LEU A 52 -0.89 0.98 -15.18
C LEU A 52 -0.02 2.21 -14.89
N MET A 53 0.41 2.36 -13.64
CA MET A 53 1.20 3.51 -13.22
C MET A 53 2.60 3.53 -13.83
N GLY A 54 3.17 2.38 -14.19
CA GLY A 54 4.45 2.32 -14.89
C GLY A 54 4.39 3.04 -16.24
N THR A 55 3.37 2.76 -17.03
CA THR A 55 3.13 3.48 -18.30
C THR A 55 2.81 4.94 -18.07
N ALA A 56 1.89 5.25 -17.15
CA ALA A 56 1.49 6.63 -16.87
C ALA A 56 2.68 7.49 -16.40
N MET A 57 3.55 6.97 -15.53
CA MET A 57 4.73 7.71 -15.06
C MET A 57 5.81 7.86 -16.14
N ALA A 58 5.91 6.92 -17.09
CA ALA A 58 6.78 7.10 -18.25
C ALA A 58 6.30 8.26 -19.15
N GLU A 59 4.98 8.41 -19.31
CA GLU A 59 4.39 9.55 -20.04
C GLU A 59 4.54 10.88 -19.28
N VAL A 60 4.48 10.84 -17.95
CA VAL A 60 4.78 12.01 -17.10
C VAL A 60 6.22 12.46 -17.29
N MET A 61 7.17 11.53 -17.40
CA MET A 61 8.58 11.85 -17.72
C MET A 61 8.75 12.46 -19.13
N ASP A 62 7.84 12.16 -20.06
CA ASP A 62 7.74 12.75 -21.41
C ASP A 62 7.00 14.10 -21.41
N GLY A 63 6.62 14.63 -20.23
CA GLY A 63 5.99 15.93 -20.05
C GLY A 63 4.46 15.92 -19.97
N LYS A 64 3.81 14.75 -20.05
CA LYS A 64 2.35 14.59 -19.98
C LYS A 64 1.89 14.42 -18.53
N THR A 65 2.04 15.47 -17.73
CA THR A 65 1.80 15.41 -16.27
C THR A 65 0.34 15.09 -15.91
N GLU A 66 -0.60 15.43 -16.80
CA GLU A 66 -2.04 15.18 -16.66
C GLU A 66 -2.42 13.70 -16.76
N HIS A 67 -1.52 12.84 -17.24
CA HIS A 67 -1.73 11.39 -17.30
C HIS A 67 -1.53 10.71 -15.93
N ASN A 68 -1.00 11.41 -14.93
CA ASN A 68 -0.94 10.90 -13.56
C ASN A 68 -2.28 11.15 -12.83
N PRO A 69 -3.08 10.11 -12.53
CA PRO A 69 -4.34 10.29 -11.82
C PRO A 69 -4.16 10.74 -10.35
N TRP A 70 -2.93 10.62 -9.82
CA TRP A 70 -2.56 11.05 -8.47
C TRP A 70 -1.86 12.41 -8.47
N HIS A 71 -1.88 13.14 -9.59
CA HIS A 71 -1.26 14.45 -9.70
C HIS A 71 -1.88 15.45 -8.72
N GLY A 72 -1.04 16.23 -8.03
CA GLY A 72 -1.49 17.26 -7.10
C GLY A 72 -1.87 16.76 -5.70
N ASP A 73 -1.81 15.45 -5.45
CA ASP A 73 -2.02 14.91 -4.11
C ASP A 73 -0.85 15.24 -3.18
N ALA A 74 -1.14 16.01 -2.13
CA ALA A 74 -0.15 16.27 -1.08
C ALA A 74 0.20 14.97 -0.35
N TRP A 75 1.46 14.55 -0.42
CA TRP A 75 1.97 13.44 0.36
C TRP A 75 2.58 13.93 1.68
N SER A 76 1.71 14.19 2.64
CA SER A 76 2.12 14.63 3.98
C SER A 76 2.82 13.51 4.74
N ALA A 77 3.88 13.86 5.45
CA ALA A 77 4.52 12.97 6.39
C ALA A 77 3.56 12.62 7.54
N ILE A 78 3.68 11.39 8.06
CA ILE A 78 2.92 10.97 9.25
C ILE A 78 3.35 11.86 10.43
N PRO A 79 2.43 12.59 11.09
CA PRO A 79 2.77 13.43 12.21
C PRO A 79 3.44 12.62 13.34
N GLY A 80 4.56 13.12 13.86
CA GLY A 80 5.27 12.45 14.95
C GLY A 80 6.09 11.21 14.54
N HIS A 81 6.24 10.93 13.25
CA HIS A 81 7.10 9.84 12.76
C HIS A 81 8.58 10.25 12.78
N PHE A 82 9.19 10.26 13.97
CA PHE A 82 10.63 10.50 14.15
C PHE A 82 11.35 9.17 14.44
N GLY A 83 12.16 8.69 13.49
CA GLY A 83 12.96 7.48 13.66
C GLY A 83 12.15 6.17 13.61
N LYS A 84 12.38 5.27 14.57
CA LYS A 84 11.68 3.97 14.62
C LYS A 84 10.19 4.20 14.89
N PRO A 85 9.26 3.55 14.16
CA PRO A 85 7.85 3.90 14.24
C PRO A 85 7.23 3.43 15.57
N TRP A 86 7.25 4.29 16.58
CA TRP A 86 6.81 4.01 17.96
C TRP A 86 5.32 3.67 18.08
N PHE A 87 4.52 4.08 17.10
CA PHE A 87 3.06 3.88 17.08
C PHE A 87 2.63 2.52 16.51
N LEU A 88 3.52 1.79 15.82
CA LEU A 88 3.18 0.50 15.18
C LEU A 88 2.64 -0.56 16.16
N PRO A 89 3.13 -0.70 17.40
CA PRO A 89 2.55 -1.66 18.35
C PRO A 89 1.07 -1.40 18.65
N PHE A 90 0.67 -0.13 18.76
CA PHE A 90 -0.72 0.26 19.01
C PHE A 90 -1.61 -0.01 17.79
N VAL A 91 -1.12 0.33 16.59
CA VAL A 91 -1.81 0.00 15.33
C VAL A 91 -1.99 -1.52 15.19
N GLY A 92 -0.94 -2.29 15.49
CA GLY A 92 -1.01 -3.75 15.49
C GLY A 92 -2.03 -4.30 16.50
N ALA A 93 -2.09 -3.74 17.72
CA ALA A 93 -3.08 -4.12 18.71
C ALA A 93 -4.51 -3.82 18.26
N TYR A 94 -4.73 -2.65 17.65
CA TYR A 94 -6.03 -2.26 17.09
C TYR A 94 -6.51 -3.24 16.01
N TYR A 95 -5.66 -3.60 15.06
CA TYR A 95 -6.02 -4.58 14.01
C TYR A 95 -6.27 -5.98 14.57
N ARG A 96 -5.50 -6.42 15.58
CA ARG A 96 -5.78 -7.70 16.27
C ARG A 96 -7.14 -7.70 16.96
N TYR A 97 -7.51 -6.60 17.59
CA TYR A 97 -8.82 -6.44 18.23
C TYR A 97 -9.96 -6.48 17.20
N LEU A 98 -9.82 -5.75 16.09
CA LEU A 98 -10.80 -5.77 15.00
C LEU A 98 -10.97 -7.18 14.41
N ALA A 99 -9.86 -7.91 14.24
CA ALA A 99 -9.88 -9.29 13.76
C ALA A 99 -10.58 -10.23 14.76
N TRP A 100 -10.38 -10.05 16.06
CA TRP A 100 -11.04 -10.86 17.10
C TRP A 100 -12.56 -10.64 17.16
N LYS A 101 -13.03 -9.43 16.82
CA LYS A 101 -14.46 -9.11 16.77
C LYS A 101 -15.20 -9.62 15.53
N ARG A 102 -14.49 -10.08 14.49
CA ARG A 102 -15.06 -10.63 13.25
C ARG A 102 -15.10 -12.15 13.30
#